data_AF-A0A953RSL7-F1
#
_entry.id   AF-A0A953RSL7-F1
#
_cell.length_a   1.000
_cell.length_b   1.000
_cell.length_c   1.000
_cell.angle_alpha   90.00
_cell.angle_beta   90.00
_cell.angle_gamma   90.00
#
_symmetry.space_group_name_H-M   'P 1'
#
loop_
_entity.id
_entity.type
_entity.pdbx_description
1 polymer ?
#
loop_
_entity_poly.entity_id
_entity_poly.type
_entity_poly.pdbx_seq_one_letter_code
_entity_poly.pdbx_strand_id
1 'polypeptide(L)'
;MEPLVDVDAAALRASQYWMEDGLVEILLGLLTSSQMAIYMVAGALPRGPLMDFVSTFGAQALCLAITLSIFGGFKKLKARITFPRTGYVALPKRSTKYRMSVFLIALAVGAVTVGLEVFRLSQTDWLSRMAVPAFAAVFAICLISGGLQYKQASMLWEGLLTLLFAAGLEGFTDLRGIKGLGALMIMAGISMAIFGAFRLRRFLKANPKPQETEA
;
A
#
# COMPACT_ATOMS: atom_id res chain seq x y z
N MET A 1 31.04 -16.84 28.64
CA MET A 1 30.82 -15.54 27.97
C MET A 1 29.46 -15.63 27.32
N GLU A 2 28.49 -14.82 27.74
CA GLU A 2 27.21 -14.76 27.03
C GLU A 2 27.43 -14.14 25.64
N PRO A 3 26.85 -14.71 24.57
CA PRO A 3 26.96 -14.12 23.25
C PRO A 3 26.31 -12.74 23.24
N LEU A 4 27.03 -11.75 22.68
CA LEU A 4 26.51 -10.39 22.48
C LEU A 4 25.17 -10.47 21.73
N VAL A 5 24.11 -9.92 22.34
CA VAL A 5 22.80 -9.83 21.71
C VAL A 5 22.92 -8.93 20.48
N ASP A 6 22.69 -9.52 19.31
CA ASP A 6 22.63 -8.79 18.05
C ASP A 6 21.37 -7.91 18.01
N VAL A 7 21.57 -6.61 18.25
CA VAL A 7 20.52 -5.59 18.29
C VAL A 7 19.83 -5.46 16.94
N ASP A 8 20.55 -5.65 15.83
CA ASP A 8 20.01 -5.51 14.49
C ASP A 8 19.07 -6.69 14.17
N ALA A 9 19.46 -7.91 14.56
CA ALA A 9 18.60 -9.08 14.45
C ALA A 9 17.33 -8.97 15.31
N ALA A 10 17.41 -8.33 16.49
CA ALA A 10 16.24 -8.08 17.34
C ALA A 10 15.30 -7.04 16.72
N ALA A 11 15.83 -5.95 16.18
CA ALA A 11 15.06 -4.93 15.48
C ALA A 11 14.37 -5.49 14.22
N LEU A 12 15.07 -6.33 13.45
CA LEU A 12 14.52 -6.98 12.28
C LEU A 12 13.36 -7.90 12.65
N ARG A 13 13.51 -8.74 13.69
CA ARG A 13 12.41 -9.61 14.18
C ARG A 13 11.18 -8.82 14.59
N ALA A 14 11.38 -7.72 15.33
CA ALA A 14 10.28 -6.86 15.72
C ALA A 14 9.58 -6.25 14.49
N SER A 15 10.33 -5.86 13.45
CA SER A 15 9.75 -5.35 12.19
C SER A 15 8.99 -6.41 11.40
N GLN A 16 9.50 -7.65 11.33
CA GLN A 16 8.86 -8.77 10.65
C GLN A 16 7.54 -9.14 11.32
N TYR A 17 7.52 -9.12 12.65
CA TYR A 17 6.33 -9.37 13.45
C TYR A 17 5.21 -8.34 13.19
N TRP A 18 5.58 -7.07 12.94
CA TRP A 18 4.59 -6.05 12.57
C TRP A 18 3.88 -6.35 11.24
N MET A 19 4.50 -7.14 10.37
CA MET A 19 4.02 -7.54 9.06
C MET A 19 3.53 -9.00 9.03
N GLU A 20 3.49 -9.69 10.17
CA GLU A 20 3.18 -11.13 10.20
C GLU A 20 1.68 -11.41 10.05
N ASP A 21 0.85 -10.56 10.66
CA ASP A 21 -0.59 -10.74 10.79
C ASP A 21 -1.41 -10.38 9.54
N GLY A 22 -0.80 -9.84 8.48
CA GLY A 22 -1.51 -9.50 7.25
C GLY A 22 -2.35 -8.22 7.30
N LEU A 23 -2.44 -7.53 8.45
CA LEU A 23 -3.25 -6.29 8.56
C LEU A 23 -2.68 -5.17 7.72
N VAL A 24 -1.35 -5.10 7.58
CA VAL A 24 -0.70 -4.06 6.77
C VAL A 24 -1.09 -4.22 5.31
N GLU A 25 -1.09 -5.45 4.79
CA GLU A 25 -1.46 -5.75 3.41
C GLU A 25 -2.93 -5.50 3.14
N ILE A 26 -3.83 -5.81 4.09
CA ILE A 26 -5.24 -5.43 3.99
C ILE A 26 -5.38 -3.91 3.86
N LEU A 27 -4.73 -3.16 4.75
CA LEU A 27 -4.88 -1.70 4.77
C LEU A 27 -4.23 -1.03 3.57
N LEU A 28 -3.04 -1.45 3.17
CA LEU A 28 -2.38 -0.94 1.97
C LEU A 28 -3.19 -1.31 0.73
N GLY A 29 -3.67 -2.54 0.62
CA GLY A 29 -4.49 -2.99 -0.49
C GLY A 29 -5.79 -2.20 -0.64
N LEU A 30 -6.51 -2.00 0.47
CA LEU A 30 -7.73 -1.17 0.51
C LEU A 30 -7.44 0.30 0.23
N LEU A 31 -6.36 0.86 0.78
CA LEU A 31 -5.97 2.24 0.54
C LEU A 31 -5.67 2.45 -0.95
N THR A 32 -4.82 1.61 -1.52
CA THR A 32 -4.39 1.70 -2.91
C THR A 32 -5.54 1.53 -3.90
N SER A 33 -6.39 0.53 -3.68
CA SER A 33 -7.56 0.29 -4.54
C SER A 33 -8.60 1.40 -4.42
N SER A 34 -8.91 1.87 -3.20
CA SER A 34 -9.87 2.97 -3.00
C SER A 34 -9.40 4.29 -3.60
N GLN A 35 -8.11 4.65 -3.44
CA GLN A 35 -7.56 5.87 -4.05
C GLN A 35 -7.74 5.86 -5.57
N MET A 36 -7.40 4.77 -6.23
CA MET A 36 -7.48 4.70 -7.69
C MET A 36 -8.91 4.59 -8.19
N ALA A 37 -9.79 3.92 -7.43
CA ALA A 37 -11.23 3.94 -7.71
C ALA A 37 -11.78 5.38 -7.64
N ILE A 38 -11.39 6.17 -6.64
CA ILE A 38 -11.79 7.58 -6.53
C ILE A 38 -11.31 8.38 -7.74
N TYR A 39 -10.06 8.22 -8.19
CA TYR A 39 -9.56 8.91 -9.38
C TYR A 39 -10.28 8.50 -10.66
N MET A 40 -10.64 7.23 -10.80
CA MET A 40 -11.39 6.76 -11.95
C MET A 40 -12.80 7.34 -11.98
N VAL A 41 -13.48 7.39 -10.82
CA VAL A 41 -14.79 8.05 -10.69
C VAL A 41 -14.68 9.54 -10.99
N ALA A 42 -13.68 10.22 -10.42
CA ALA A 42 -13.42 11.64 -10.64
C ALA A 42 -13.16 11.96 -12.13
N GLY A 43 -12.43 11.09 -12.83
CA GLY A 43 -12.17 11.21 -14.27
C GLY A 43 -13.36 10.89 -15.18
N ALA A 44 -14.42 10.26 -14.64
CA ALA A 44 -15.66 9.96 -15.38
C ALA A 44 -16.72 11.07 -15.23
N LEU A 45 -16.51 12.04 -14.34
CA LEU A 45 -17.43 13.16 -14.16
C LEU A 45 -17.41 14.10 -15.39
N PRO A 46 -18.54 14.77 -15.69
CA PRO A 46 -18.59 15.78 -16.75
C PRO A 46 -17.53 16.87 -16.52
N ARG A 47 -16.86 17.27 -17.60
CA ARG A 47 -15.83 18.32 -17.53
C ARG A 47 -16.45 19.70 -17.40
N GLY A 48 -15.78 20.56 -16.64
CA GLY A 48 -16.14 21.95 -16.44
C GLY A 48 -15.36 22.54 -15.27
N PRO A 49 -15.14 23.86 -15.19
CA PRO A 49 -14.19 24.45 -14.24
C PRO A 49 -14.45 24.05 -12.78
N LEU A 50 -15.73 24.00 -12.38
CA LEU A 50 -16.12 23.57 -11.04
C LEU A 50 -15.90 22.07 -10.83
N MET A 51 -16.28 21.23 -11.80
CA MET A 51 -16.11 19.78 -11.70
C MET A 51 -14.64 19.38 -11.78
N ASP A 52 -13.82 20.07 -12.54
CA ASP A 52 -12.36 19.84 -12.62
C ASP A 52 -11.69 20.23 -11.30
N PHE A 53 -12.13 21.33 -10.68
CA PHE A 53 -11.68 21.72 -9.34
C PHE A 53 -12.08 20.67 -8.29
N VAL A 54 -13.35 20.26 -8.28
CA VAL A 54 -13.87 19.26 -7.34
C VAL A 54 -13.22 17.89 -7.58
N SER A 55 -13.03 17.47 -8.83
CA SER A 55 -12.41 16.19 -9.17
C SER A 55 -10.94 16.17 -8.78
N THR A 56 -10.21 17.26 -8.97
CA THR A 56 -8.78 17.35 -8.64
C THR A 56 -8.56 17.49 -7.13
N PHE A 57 -9.12 18.53 -6.52
CA PHE A 57 -8.86 18.83 -5.10
C PHE A 57 -9.73 17.97 -4.17
N GLY A 58 -10.97 17.68 -4.55
CA GLY A 58 -11.86 16.83 -3.76
C GLY A 58 -11.38 15.38 -3.71
N ALA A 59 -10.90 14.81 -4.83
CA ALA A 59 -10.31 13.47 -4.83
C ALA A 59 -9.05 13.41 -3.95
N GLN A 60 -8.16 14.40 -4.04
CA GLN A 60 -6.96 14.48 -3.22
C GLN A 60 -7.30 14.62 -1.73
N ALA A 61 -8.23 15.51 -1.38
CA ALA A 61 -8.69 15.69 -0.01
C ALA A 61 -9.33 14.42 0.56
N LEU A 62 -10.13 13.72 -0.24
CA LEU A 62 -10.75 12.45 0.14
C LEU A 62 -9.70 11.34 0.31
N CYS A 63 -8.76 11.22 -0.63
CA CYS A 63 -7.65 10.27 -0.53
C CYS A 63 -6.82 10.52 0.73
N LEU A 64 -6.53 11.78 1.05
CA LEU A 64 -5.83 12.17 2.27
C LEU A 64 -6.64 11.81 3.51
N ALA A 65 -7.95 12.11 3.53
CA ALA A 65 -8.83 11.77 4.64
C ALA A 65 -8.89 10.26 4.91
N ILE A 66 -9.00 9.44 3.86
CA ILE A 66 -8.97 7.96 3.95
C ILE A 66 -7.62 7.51 4.50
N THR A 67 -6.52 8.04 3.95
CA THR A 67 -5.15 7.72 4.37
C THR A 67 -4.96 8.00 5.87
N LEU A 68 -5.32 9.20 6.32
CA LEU A 68 -5.21 9.60 7.72
C LEU A 68 -6.11 8.75 8.63
N SER A 69 -7.33 8.43 8.18
CA SER A 69 -8.26 7.57 8.92
C SER A 69 -7.70 6.16 9.11
N ILE A 70 -7.12 5.57 8.05
CA ILE A 70 -6.48 4.26 8.08
C ILE A 70 -5.28 4.27 9.04
N PHE A 71 -4.36 5.22 8.88
CA PHE A 71 -3.16 5.28 9.74
C PHE A 71 -3.49 5.60 11.20
N GLY A 72 -4.48 6.46 11.46
CA GLY A 72 -4.95 6.76 12.81
C GLY A 72 -5.68 5.58 13.46
N GLY A 73 -6.46 4.83 12.67
CA GLY A 73 -7.19 3.64 13.11
C GLY A 73 -6.30 2.39 13.27
N PHE A 74 -5.20 2.30 12.53
CA PHE A 74 -4.38 1.09 12.44
C PHE A 74 -3.88 0.62 13.81
N LYS A 75 -3.33 1.52 14.63
CA LYS A 75 -2.85 1.17 15.97
C LYS A 75 -3.98 0.65 16.87
N LYS A 76 -5.17 1.25 16.79
CA LYS A 76 -6.36 0.80 17.52
C LYS A 76 -6.82 -0.58 17.03
N LEU A 77 -6.75 -0.80 15.72
CA LEU A 77 -7.08 -2.08 15.11
C LEU A 77 -6.15 -3.19 15.57
N LYS A 78 -4.82 -2.96 15.54
CA LYS A 78 -3.86 -3.94 16.08
C LYS A 78 -4.04 -4.14 17.58
N ALA A 79 -4.35 -3.09 18.35
CA ALA A 79 -4.62 -3.20 19.78
C ALA A 79 -5.83 -4.09 20.11
N ARG A 80 -6.84 -4.09 19.24
CA ARG A 80 -8.03 -4.92 19.41
C ARG A 80 -7.82 -6.35 18.90
N ILE A 81 -7.09 -6.51 17.79
CA ILE A 81 -6.96 -7.77 17.08
C ILE A 81 -5.65 -8.48 17.43
N THR A 82 -4.50 -7.91 17.12
CA THR A 82 -3.21 -8.62 17.22
C THR A 82 -2.65 -8.61 18.64
N PHE A 83 -2.63 -7.46 19.31
CA PHE A 83 -1.87 -7.27 20.56
C PHE A 83 -2.27 -8.19 21.73
N PRO A 84 -3.56 -8.52 21.96
CA PRO A 84 -3.94 -9.41 23.05
C PRO A 84 -3.46 -10.85 22.90
N ARG A 85 -2.99 -11.25 21.72
CA ARG A 85 -2.67 -12.65 21.39
C ARG A 85 -1.19 -12.98 21.51
N THR A 86 -0.33 -11.99 21.36
CA THR A 86 1.09 -12.23 21.07
C THR A 86 2.06 -11.41 21.93
N GLY A 87 1.55 -10.61 22.86
CA GLY A 87 2.37 -9.74 23.70
C GLY A 87 2.91 -8.55 22.90
N TYR A 88 2.36 -7.36 23.12
CA TYR A 88 2.77 -6.18 22.39
C TYR A 88 4.11 -5.65 22.90
N VAL A 89 5.13 -5.66 22.04
CA VAL A 89 6.37 -4.92 22.28
C VAL A 89 6.30 -3.59 21.53
N ALA A 90 6.27 -2.49 22.28
CA ALA A 90 6.29 -1.16 21.68
C ALA A 90 7.65 -0.91 21.03
N LEU A 91 7.65 -0.68 19.71
CA LEU A 91 8.84 -0.19 19.03
C LEU A 91 9.19 1.23 19.52
N PRO A 92 10.48 1.58 19.62
CA PRO A 92 10.90 2.93 19.96
C PRO A 92 10.33 3.93 18.95
N LYS A 93 9.94 5.12 19.45
CA LYS A 93 9.42 6.17 18.59
C LYS A 93 10.51 6.57 17.58
N ARG A 94 10.18 6.50 16.29
CA ARG A 94 11.09 7.00 15.24
C ARG A 94 11.32 8.51 15.41
N SER A 95 12.56 8.93 15.14
CA SER A 95 13.02 10.31 15.29
C SER A 95 12.19 11.29 14.45
N THR A 96 12.09 12.53 14.91
CA THR A 96 11.41 13.61 14.16
C THR A 96 12.03 13.80 12.77
N LYS A 97 13.36 13.66 12.64
CA LYS A 97 14.07 13.71 11.35
C LYS A 97 13.55 12.66 10.38
N TYR A 98 13.41 11.40 10.82
CA TYR A 98 12.87 10.33 9.99
C TYR A 98 11.43 10.63 9.53
N ARG A 99 10.58 11.11 10.43
CA ARG A 99 9.19 11.49 10.10
C ARG A 99 9.16 12.62 9.08
N MET A 100 10.04 13.62 9.23
CA MET A 100 10.16 14.73 8.29
C MET A 100 10.64 14.25 6.93
N SER A 101 11.63 13.35 6.86
CA SER A 101 12.08 12.74 5.61
C SER A 101 10.95 11.99 4.90
N VAL A 102 10.18 11.18 5.62
CA VAL A 102 9.01 10.48 5.06
C VAL A 102 7.96 11.47 4.56
N PHE A 103 7.69 12.54 5.32
CA PHE A 103 6.76 13.58 4.92
C PHE A 103 7.22 14.31 3.65
N LEU A 104 8.50 14.68 3.56
CA LEU A 104 9.07 15.34 2.38
C LEU A 104 9.05 14.43 1.16
N ILE A 105 9.33 13.14 1.32
CA ILE A 105 9.21 12.15 0.23
C ILE A 105 7.75 12.05 -0.23
N ALA A 106 6.80 11.93 0.70
CA ALA A 106 5.38 11.89 0.37
C ALA A 106 4.92 13.18 -0.36
N LEU A 107 5.40 14.35 0.09
CA LEU A 107 5.13 15.63 -0.56
C LEU A 107 5.72 15.68 -1.98
N ALA A 108 6.96 15.21 -2.17
CA ALA A 108 7.60 15.16 -3.47
C ALA A 108 6.84 14.23 -4.44
N VAL A 109 6.41 13.06 -3.97
CA VAL A 109 5.57 12.15 -4.76
C VAL A 109 4.22 12.79 -5.11
N GLY A 110 3.60 13.49 -4.16
CA GLY A 110 2.38 14.27 -4.39
C GLY A 110 2.57 15.37 -5.44
N ALA A 111 3.67 16.10 -5.37
CA ALA A 111 3.99 17.15 -6.34
C ALA A 111 4.25 16.58 -7.74
N VAL A 112 4.96 15.44 -7.83
CA VAL A 112 5.19 14.75 -9.11
C VAL A 112 3.88 14.26 -9.71
N THR A 113 2.99 13.67 -8.92
CA THR A 113 1.70 13.19 -9.42
C THR A 113 0.81 14.33 -9.92
N VAL A 114 0.72 15.45 -9.18
CA VAL A 114 0.03 16.65 -9.66
C VAL A 114 0.70 17.23 -10.91
N GLY A 115 2.03 17.27 -10.94
CA GLY A 115 2.78 17.72 -12.10
C GLY A 115 2.47 16.87 -13.34
N LEU A 116 2.45 15.54 -13.21
CA LEU A 116 2.10 14.62 -14.29
C LEU A 116 0.65 14.81 -14.78
N GLU A 117 -0.29 15.13 -13.89
CA GLU A 117 -1.67 15.47 -14.27
C GLU A 117 -1.73 16.79 -15.06
N VAL A 118 -0.97 17.81 -14.67
CA VAL A 118 -0.87 19.07 -15.42
C VAL A 118 -0.19 18.84 -16.79
N PHE A 119 0.83 17.99 -16.81
CA PHE A 119 1.53 17.58 -18.03
C PHE A 119 0.74 16.63 -18.93
N ARG A 120 -0.42 16.08 -18.49
CA ARG A 120 -1.30 15.28 -19.37
C ARG A 120 -1.71 16.02 -20.63
N LEU A 121 -1.70 17.36 -20.62
CA LEU A 121 -2.05 18.19 -21.77
C LEU A 121 -1.05 18.09 -22.93
N SER A 122 0.12 17.45 -22.76
CA SER A 122 1.11 17.25 -23.84
C SER A 122 1.43 15.79 -24.18
N GLN A 123 0.63 14.82 -23.72
CA GLN A 123 0.95 13.40 -23.89
C GLN A 123 1.10 12.99 -25.35
N THR A 124 2.33 12.61 -25.69
CA THR A 124 2.66 11.83 -26.88
C THR A 124 2.28 10.36 -26.63
N ASP A 125 1.76 9.67 -27.66
CA ASP A 125 1.20 8.32 -27.58
C ASP A 125 2.10 7.30 -26.85
N TRP A 126 3.42 7.43 -26.95
CA TRP A 126 4.37 6.49 -26.36
C TRP A 126 4.36 6.49 -24.83
N LEU A 127 4.22 7.66 -24.18
CA LEU A 127 4.17 7.78 -22.71
C LEU A 127 2.95 7.05 -22.16
N SER A 128 1.81 7.20 -22.82
CA SER A 128 0.56 6.54 -22.41
C SER A 128 0.63 5.01 -22.50
N ARG A 129 1.38 4.48 -23.49
CA ARG A 129 1.60 3.03 -23.68
C ARG A 129 2.62 2.48 -22.70
N MET A 130 3.62 3.26 -22.29
CA MET A 130 4.66 2.80 -21.37
C MET A 130 4.27 2.96 -19.90
N ALA A 131 3.24 3.74 -19.57
CA ALA A 131 2.86 4.04 -18.20
C ALA A 131 2.55 2.78 -17.36
N VAL A 132 1.73 1.87 -17.88
CA VAL A 132 1.34 0.63 -17.19
C VAL A 132 2.54 -0.31 -16.99
N PRO A 133 3.31 -0.71 -18.02
CA PRO A 133 4.42 -1.63 -17.84
C PRO A 133 5.56 -1.03 -17.02
N ALA A 134 5.87 0.27 -17.18
CA ALA A 134 6.91 0.93 -16.40
C ALA A 134 6.54 0.98 -14.92
N PHE A 135 5.31 1.37 -14.60
CA PHE A 135 4.83 1.37 -13.23
C PHE A 135 4.84 -0.05 -12.64
N ALA A 136 4.30 -1.03 -13.37
CA ALA A 136 4.25 -2.42 -12.93
C ALA A 136 5.65 -2.97 -12.62
N ALA A 137 6.64 -2.68 -13.49
CA ALA A 137 8.02 -3.08 -13.28
C ALA A 137 8.62 -2.46 -12.02
N VAL A 138 8.49 -1.14 -11.84
CA VAL A 138 9.01 -0.44 -10.64
C VAL A 138 8.33 -0.97 -9.38
N PHE A 139 7.00 -1.08 -9.39
CA PHE A 139 6.24 -1.55 -8.24
C PHE A 139 6.58 -2.99 -7.88
N ALA A 140 6.68 -3.87 -8.88
CA ALA A 140 7.10 -5.26 -8.69
C ALA A 140 8.53 -5.36 -8.15
N ILE A 141 9.48 -4.55 -8.64
CA ILE A 141 10.85 -4.50 -8.10
C ILE A 141 10.83 -4.08 -6.63
N CYS A 142 10.06 -3.06 -6.27
CA CYS A 142 9.92 -2.62 -4.87
C CYS A 142 9.35 -3.74 -3.98
N LEU A 143 8.28 -4.42 -4.43
CA LEU A 143 7.67 -5.52 -3.70
C LEU A 143 8.60 -6.73 -3.57
N ILE A 144 9.28 -7.11 -4.65
CA ILE A 144 10.23 -8.22 -4.65
C ILE A 144 11.42 -7.91 -3.74
N SER A 145 12.00 -6.72 -3.86
CA SER A 145 13.13 -6.29 -3.02
C SER A 145 12.74 -6.25 -1.55
N GLY A 146 11.55 -5.71 -1.23
CA GLY A 146 11.00 -5.75 0.12
C GLY A 146 10.76 -7.17 0.62
N GLY A 147 10.20 -8.04 -0.22
CA GLY A 147 9.97 -9.45 0.10
C GLY A 147 11.27 -10.20 0.41
N LEU A 148 12.35 -9.93 -0.33
CA LEU A 148 13.67 -10.49 -0.06
C LEU A 148 14.27 -9.93 1.23
N GLN A 149 14.19 -8.62 1.45
CA GLN A 149 14.74 -7.96 2.64
C GLN A 149 14.03 -8.41 3.93
N TYR A 150 12.71 -8.51 3.91
CA TYR A 150 11.90 -8.90 5.07
C TYR A 150 11.64 -10.41 5.15
N LYS A 151 12.12 -11.19 4.17
CA LYS A 151 11.90 -12.65 4.03
C LYS A 151 10.41 -13.01 4.03
N GLN A 152 9.60 -12.22 3.32
CA GLN A 152 8.16 -12.42 3.20
C GLN A 152 7.79 -12.88 1.79
N ALA A 153 7.46 -14.18 1.66
CA ALA A 153 7.08 -14.78 0.38
C ALA A 153 5.83 -14.14 -0.26
N SER A 154 4.91 -13.63 0.56
CA SER A 154 3.71 -12.92 0.07
C SER A 154 4.07 -11.72 -0.79
N MET A 155 5.04 -10.90 -0.38
CA MET A 155 5.47 -9.72 -1.16
C MET A 155 6.09 -10.12 -2.51
N LEU A 156 6.80 -11.25 -2.57
CA LEU A 156 7.34 -11.78 -3.82
C LEU A 156 6.20 -12.17 -4.78
N TRP A 157 5.19 -12.87 -4.27
CA TRP A 157 4.00 -13.25 -5.03
C TRP A 157 3.21 -12.04 -5.51
N GLU A 158 3.04 -11.00 -4.69
CA GLU A 158 2.36 -9.76 -5.10
C GLU A 158 3.13 -9.02 -6.20
N GLY A 159 4.46 -9.02 -6.14
CA GLY A 159 5.30 -8.46 -7.20
C GLY A 159 5.09 -9.20 -8.52
N LEU A 160 5.08 -10.54 -8.49
CA LEU A 160 4.80 -11.34 -9.68
C LEU A 160 3.37 -11.16 -10.20
N LEU A 161 2.37 -11.15 -9.31
CA LEU A 161 0.97 -10.93 -9.68
C LEU A 161 0.76 -9.56 -10.31
N THR A 162 1.44 -8.52 -9.82
CA THR A 162 1.41 -7.18 -10.43
C THR A 162 1.89 -7.23 -11.89
N LEU A 163 2.98 -7.95 -12.17
CA LEU A 163 3.48 -8.11 -13.54
C LEU A 163 2.49 -8.89 -14.41
N LEU A 164 1.87 -9.93 -13.87
CA LEU A 164 0.84 -10.71 -14.57
C LEU A 164 -0.40 -9.87 -14.86
N PHE A 165 -0.85 -9.03 -13.92
CA PHE A 165 -1.95 -8.09 -14.15
C PHE A 165 -1.61 -7.07 -15.23
N ALA A 166 -0.39 -6.53 -15.23
CA ALA A 166 0.05 -5.60 -16.26
C ALA A 166 0.09 -6.26 -17.65
N ALA A 167 0.68 -7.46 -17.74
CA ALA A 167 0.69 -8.23 -18.98
C ALA A 167 -0.73 -8.59 -19.45
N GLY A 168 -1.62 -8.93 -18.52
CA GLY A 168 -3.03 -9.21 -18.81
C GLY A 168 -3.79 -7.97 -19.33
N LEU A 169 -3.57 -6.81 -18.72
CA LEU A 169 -4.17 -5.55 -19.19
C LEU A 169 -3.69 -5.18 -20.59
N GLU A 170 -2.38 -5.26 -20.84
CA GLU A 170 -1.79 -4.94 -22.15
C GLU A 170 -2.19 -5.96 -23.23
N GLY A 171 -2.28 -7.24 -22.88
CA GLY A 171 -2.58 -8.31 -23.84
C GLY A 171 -4.06 -8.48 -24.17
N PHE A 172 -4.97 -8.14 -23.24
CA PHE A 172 -6.40 -8.46 -23.36
C PHE A 172 -7.31 -7.23 -23.29
N THR A 173 -6.80 -6.02 -23.09
CA THR A 173 -7.62 -4.80 -22.99
C THR A 173 -7.02 -3.62 -23.74
N ASP A 174 -7.86 -2.67 -24.15
CA ASP A 174 -7.43 -1.39 -24.72
C ASP A 174 -7.21 -0.30 -23.65
N LEU A 175 -7.12 -0.68 -22.37
CA LEU A 175 -6.96 0.27 -21.27
C LEU A 175 -5.52 0.81 -21.22
N ARG A 176 -5.33 2.03 -21.72
CA ARG A 176 -4.02 2.71 -21.75
C ARG A 176 -3.96 3.91 -20.80
N GLY A 177 -2.74 4.42 -20.59
CA GLY A 177 -2.48 5.61 -19.78
C GLY A 177 -3.06 5.49 -18.38
N ILE A 178 -3.76 6.53 -17.92
CA ILE A 178 -4.32 6.55 -16.56
C ILE A 178 -5.36 5.45 -16.33
N LYS A 179 -6.16 5.08 -17.34
CA LYS A 179 -7.21 4.07 -17.16
C LYS A 179 -6.60 2.69 -16.91
N GLY A 180 -5.58 2.34 -17.70
CA GLY A 180 -4.80 1.11 -17.49
C GLY A 180 -4.08 1.12 -16.14
N LEU A 181 -3.45 2.24 -15.77
CA LEU A 181 -2.78 2.37 -14.49
C LEU A 181 -3.75 2.24 -13.31
N GLY A 182 -4.90 2.91 -13.37
CA GLY A 182 -5.94 2.82 -12.36
C GLY A 182 -6.45 1.38 -12.20
N ALA A 183 -6.73 0.68 -13.30
CA ALA A 183 -7.13 -0.72 -13.28
C ALA A 183 -6.05 -1.62 -12.65
N LEU A 184 -4.78 -1.45 -13.05
CA LEU A 184 -3.65 -2.19 -12.48
C LEU A 184 -3.58 -2.02 -10.96
N MET A 185 -3.63 -0.77 -10.49
CA MET A 185 -3.54 -0.45 -9.08
C MET A 185 -4.72 -0.99 -8.27
N ILE A 186 -5.94 -0.95 -8.83
CA ILE A 186 -7.12 -1.53 -8.20
C ILE A 186 -6.94 -3.04 -8.05
N MET A 187 -6.54 -3.74 -9.12
CA MET A 187 -6.32 -5.19 -9.06
C MET A 187 -5.20 -5.58 -8.10
N ALA A 188 -4.06 -4.87 -8.15
CA ALA A 188 -2.96 -5.09 -7.21
C ALA A 188 -3.39 -4.83 -5.76
N GLY A 189 -4.13 -3.75 -5.51
CA GLY A 189 -4.65 -3.43 -4.18
C GLY A 189 -5.64 -4.48 -3.66
N ILE A 190 -6.55 -4.96 -4.51
CA ILE A 190 -7.49 -6.04 -4.15
C ILE A 190 -6.73 -7.33 -3.86
N SER A 191 -5.75 -7.70 -4.69
CA SER A 191 -4.87 -8.87 -4.47
C SER A 191 -4.20 -8.81 -3.10
N MET A 192 -3.52 -7.70 -2.81
CA MET A 192 -2.87 -7.46 -1.51
C MET A 192 -3.86 -7.60 -0.34
N ALA A 193 -5.08 -7.07 -0.49
CA ALA A 193 -6.08 -7.18 0.54
C ALA A 193 -6.55 -8.63 0.77
N ILE A 194 -6.71 -9.41 -0.30
CA ILE A 194 -7.06 -10.82 -0.24
C ILE A 194 -5.96 -11.64 0.44
N PHE A 195 -4.70 -11.47 0.03
CA PHE A 195 -3.57 -12.17 0.66
C PHE A 195 -3.41 -11.77 2.12
N GLY A 196 -3.54 -10.48 2.43
CA GLY A 196 -3.55 -9.98 3.81
C GLY A 196 -4.67 -10.61 4.65
N ALA A 197 -5.88 -10.76 4.09
CA ALA A 197 -7.00 -11.41 4.77
C ALA A 197 -6.75 -12.90 5.05
N PHE A 198 -6.15 -13.62 4.10
CA PHE A 198 -5.74 -15.01 4.32
C PHE A 198 -4.67 -15.14 5.40
N ARG A 199 -3.66 -14.26 5.39
CA ARG A 199 -2.62 -14.19 6.43
C ARG A 199 -3.23 -13.90 7.79
N LEU A 200 -4.13 -12.92 7.89
CA LEU A 200 -4.81 -12.59 9.13
C LEU A 200 -5.64 -13.76 9.64
N ARG A 201 -6.40 -14.43 8.77
CA ARG A 201 -7.18 -15.60 9.16
C ARG A 201 -6.29 -16.72 9.70
N ARG A 202 -5.16 -16.99 9.03
CA ARG A 202 -4.18 -17.99 9.49
C ARG A 202 -3.55 -17.59 10.82
N PHE A 203 -3.17 -16.33 10.96
CA PHE A 203 -2.58 -15.78 12.17
C PHE A 203 -3.53 -15.90 13.37
N LEU A 204 -4.81 -15.54 13.19
CA LEU A 204 -5.83 -15.63 14.24
C LEU A 204 -6.11 -17.08 14.66
N LYS A 205 -6.00 -18.04 13.74
CA LYS A 205 -6.11 -19.47 14.05
C LYS A 205 -4.89 -19.99 14.81
N ALA A 206 -3.70 -19.54 14.44
CA ALA A 206 -2.45 -19.96 15.08
C ALA A 206 -2.25 -19.35 16.48
N ASN A 207 -2.83 -18.17 16.73
CA ASN A 207 -2.69 -17.43 17.99
C ASN A 207 -4.07 -17.22 18.63
N PRO A 208 -4.68 -18.26 19.22
CA PRO A 208 -5.93 -18.10 19.97
C PRO A 208 -5.72 -17.13 21.13
N LYS A 209 -6.79 -16.43 21.55
CA LYS A 209 -6.69 -15.55 22.71
C LYS A 209 -6.42 -16.40 23.97
N PRO A 210 -5.53 -15.95 24.88
CA PRO A 210 -5.43 -16.55 26.20
C PRO A 210 -6.81 -16.60 26.85
N GLN A 211 -7.19 -17.73 27.42
CA GLN A 211 -8.38 -17.80 28.26
C GLN A 211 -8.09 -16.93 29.48
N GLU A 212 -9.00 -16.00 29.80
CA GLU A 212 -8.94 -15.26 31.06
C GLU A 212 -9.12 -16.31 32.16
N THR A 213 -8.01 -16.77 32.74
CA THR A 213 -8.06 -17.60 33.92
C THR A 213 -8.70 -16.74 35.00
N GLU A 214 -9.95 -17.05 35.35
CA GLU A 214 -10.68 -16.39 36.43
C GLU A 214 -9.79 -16.41 37.67
N ALA A 215 -9.35 -15.22 38.09
CA ALA A 215 -8.51 -15.00 39.26
C ALA A 215 -9.38 -14.72 40.48
#